data_AF-A0A2G6L6G5-F1
#
_entry.id   AF-A0A2G6L6G5-F1
#
_cell.length_a   1.000
_cell.length_b   1.000
_cell.length_c   1.000
_cell.angle_alpha   90.00
_cell.angle_beta   90.00
_cell.angle_gamma   90.00
#
_symmetry.space_group_name_H-M   'P 1'
#
loop_
_entity.id
_entity.type
_entity.pdbx_description
1 polymer ?
#
loop_
_entity_poly.entity_id
_entity_poly.type
_entity_poly.pdbx_seq_one_letter_code
_entity_poly.pdbx_strand_id
1 'polypeptide(L)'
;MCCIIRFIKSFCIFVAACWFVVYGQFAHSDGAPSKTCYSDELCVDVGKQTEFLTVTLVNISDYPLTVAIDYELQNLSLGVPNEEYYELGAREPLLVNRLNTVDPGEDKTVDYFITVYWTPGRASSVHDDRYLYYLPFPDGHSSPILQGFRSLPSPEDQFAVVFGLPEGTLVHATREGVVRSVDTSIETGSLYGNHISVEHSDGTFAEYRNLKAHSAQVLAGDVIAKSQVIAESGVSTDRGYLYYRVISPLNARAIRTHQGLFLSSVGVIGLYAGDIVTADHSDDTGGGGTGGGGTGGGDDTGGGDDTGGGDDTGGGDGGNTGGGDSGNGDTSAISYDSNSYAYRVQSMYVAYYGRAADYDGLAWWTDRVKSNGGDLAEIINSFGRSAEYDNRFAHLSTADLIANLYLQMFGRMPESQGLAWWTDEIDSGRVTLAEAALRIADGARSLDALVLAYRTVASMRITDAINKADKLYLFDQIELVKLFVQAIDVADDPLKIDISDLIASLPAK
;
A
#
# COMPACT_ATOMS: atom_id res chain seq x y z
N MET A 1 -7.17 44.29 -47.17
CA MET A 1 -5.96 45.01 -46.73
C MET A 1 -6.10 45.26 -45.23
N CYS A 2 -5.16 44.73 -44.43
CA CYS A 2 -4.64 45.26 -43.15
C CYS A 2 -5.64 45.71 -42.05
N CYS A 3 -5.68 45.02 -40.90
CA CYS A 3 -4.88 45.29 -39.68
C CYS A 3 -5.53 46.36 -38.78
N ILE A 4 -5.53 46.33 -37.44
CA ILE A 4 -4.80 45.61 -36.37
C ILE A 4 -5.80 45.52 -35.18
N ILE A 5 -5.89 44.42 -34.41
CA ILE A 5 -5.19 44.26 -33.11
C ILE A 5 -4.46 42.91 -33.04
N ARG A 6 -3.22 42.94 -32.56
CA ARG A 6 -2.24 41.84 -32.45
C ARG A 6 -1.65 41.81 -31.03
N PHE A 7 -0.79 40.79 -30.79
CA PHE A 7 0.03 40.51 -29.58
C PHE A 7 -0.73 39.79 -28.45
N ILE A 8 -0.19 38.80 -27.72
CA ILE A 8 1.12 38.07 -27.68
C ILE A 8 0.79 36.54 -27.68
N LYS A 9 1.47 35.57 -28.33
CA LYS A 9 2.88 35.12 -28.51
C LYS A 9 3.47 34.24 -27.38
N SER A 10 3.61 32.94 -27.70
CA SER A 10 4.65 31.95 -27.31
C SER A 10 5.47 32.03 -25.99
N PHE A 11 5.74 30.82 -25.48
CA PHE A 11 7.00 30.34 -24.86
C PHE A 11 7.16 30.38 -23.31
N CYS A 12 6.73 29.28 -22.67
CA CYS A 12 7.37 28.62 -21.50
C CYS A 12 7.25 27.10 -21.80
N ILE A 13 8.30 26.29 -21.99
CA ILE A 13 9.41 25.90 -21.10
C ILE A 13 8.92 25.15 -19.84
N PHE A 14 9.14 23.82 -19.87
CA PHE A 14 9.32 22.88 -18.74
C PHE A 14 8.54 23.10 -17.42
N VAL A 15 7.47 22.32 -17.23
CA VAL A 15 7.28 21.42 -16.05
C VAL A 15 6.52 20.18 -16.55
N ALA A 16 6.79 19.00 -15.97
CA ALA A 16 6.07 17.78 -16.30
C ALA A 16 4.60 17.86 -15.84
N ALA A 17 3.68 17.60 -16.76
CA ALA A 17 2.35 17.10 -16.44
C ALA A 17 2.30 15.66 -16.95
N CYS A 18 2.01 14.69 -16.08
CA CYS A 18 1.69 13.33 -16.49
C CYS A 18 0.26 13.37 -17.02
N TRP A 19 0.07 13.21 -18.33
CA TRP A 19 -1.23 13.45 -18.92
C TRP A 19 -2.21 12.32 -18.58
N PHE A 20 -3.22 12.70 -17.81
CA PHE A 20 -4.41 11.91 -17.61
C PHE A 20 -5.17 11.81 -18.91
N VAL A 21 -5.76 10.64 -19.14
CA VAL A 21 -6.86 10.54 -20.09
C VAL A 21 -8.17 10.67 -19.31
N VAL A 22 -8.37 11.84 -18.71
CA VAL A 22 -9.72 12.30 -18.37
C VAL A 22 -10.38 12.62 -19.70
N TYR A 23 -11.19 11.68 -20.19
CA TYR A 23 -11.93 11.86 -21.42
C TYR A 23 -13.07 12.87 -21.17
N GLY A 24 -12.80 14.16 -21.36
CA GLY A 24 -13.82 15.20 -21.43
C GLY A 24 -14.30 15.36 -22.87
N GLN A 25 -15.54 14.99 -23.17
CA GLN A 25 -16.14 15.19 -24.50
C GLN A 25 -17.55 15.76 -24.44
N PHE A 26 -17.98 16.35 -25.56
CA PHE A 26 -19.15 17.22 -25.66
C PHE A 26 -20.30 16.55 -26.43
N ALA A 27 -21.54 16.88 -26.08
CA ALA A 27 -22.74 16.62 -26.87
C ALA A 27 -23.64 17.87 -26.90
N HIS A 28 -24.17 18.20 -28.07
CA HIS A 28 -25.03 19.37 -28.32
C HIS A 28 -26.17 18.95 -29.26
N SER A 29 -27.41 19.40 -29.01
CA SER A 29 -28.50 19.25 -29.99
C SER A 29 -29.66 20.22 -29.75
N ASP A 30 -30.29 20.66 -30.84
CA ASP A 30 -31.54 21.46 -30.91
C ASP A 30 -32.79 20.67 -30.44
N GLY A 31 -32.77 20.06 -29.24
CA GLY A 31 -33.91 19.34 -28.68
C GLY A 31 -34.32 18.07 -29.42
N ALA A 32 -33.40 17.48 -30.19
CA ALA A 32 -33.56 16.20 -30.87
C ALA A 32 -33.05 15.03 -30.00
N PRO A 33 -33.54 13.79 -30.23
CA PRO A 33 -32.91 12.62 -29.63
C PRO A 33 -31.46 12.50 -30.12
N SER A 34 -30.51 12.31 -29.21
CA SER A 34 -29.11 12.13 -29.56
C SER A 34 -28.50 10.98 -28.77
N LYS A 35 -27.68 10.17 -29.43
CA LYS A 35 -26.85 9.16 -28.78
C LYS A 35 -25.41 9.35 -29.23
N THR A 36 -24.55 9.70 -28.28
CA THR A 36 -23.12 9.92 -28.52
C THR A 36 -22.34 8.90 -27.72
N CYS A 37 -21.42 8.18 -28.36
CA CYS A 37 -20.57 7.17 -27.73
C CYS A 37 -19.11 7.60 -27.83
N TYR A 38 -18.33 7.28 -26.80
CA TYR A 38 -16.98 7.78 -26.59
C TYR A 38 -16.04 6.62 -26.22
N SER A 39 -14.88 6.58 -26.87
CA SER A 39 -13.76 5.63 -26.62
C SER A 39 -14.12 4.14 -26.59
N ASP A 40 -15.27 3.75 -27.15
CA ASP A 40 -15.89 2.42 -26.99
C ASP A 40 -16.14 1.99 -25.52
N GLU A 41 -16.16 2.94 -24.58
CA GLU A 41 -16.37 2.71 -23.14
C GLU A 41 -17.72 3.23 -22.63
N LEU A 42 -18.17 4.41 -23.09
CA LEU A 42 -19.33 5.10 -22.53
C LEU A 42 -20.19 5.74 -23.63
N CYS A 43 -21.51 5.61 -23.53
CA CYS A 43 -22.46 6.41 -24.31
C CYS A 43 -23.33 7.29 -23.42
N VAL A 44 -23.68 8.48 -23.93
CA VAL A 44 -24.76 9.32 -23.42
C VAL A 44 -25.92 9.25 -24.40
N ASP A 45 -27.10 8.83 -23.93
CA ASP A 45 -28.32 8.66 -24.72
C ASP A 45 -29.40 9.61 -24.18
N VAL A 46 -29.73 10.63 -24.98
CA VAL A 46 -30.78 11.61 -24.69
C VAL A 46 -32.02 11.25 -25.50
N GLY A 47 -32.94 10.54 -24.86
CA GLY A 47 -34.24 10.16 -25.44
C GLY A 47 -35.28 11.28 -25.32
N LYS A 48 -36.15 11.42 -26.33
CA LYS A 48 -37.27 12.38 -26.32
C LYS A 48 -38.58 11.68 -25.98
N GLN A 49 -39.26 12.15 -24.92
CA GLN A 49 -40.63 11.76 -24.57
C GLN A 49 -41.59 12.90 -24.92
N THR A 50 -42.90 12.69 -24.70
CA THR A 50 -43.94 13.67 -25.07
C THR A 50 -43.81 15.00 -24.31
N GLU A 51 -43.34 14.99 -23.07
CA GLU A 51 -43.30 16.17 -22.17
C GLU A 51 -41.91 16.47 -21.58
N PHE A 52 -40.92 15.60 -21.77
CA PHE A 52 -39.57 15.71 -21.19
C PHE A 52 -38.52 14.96 -22.02
N LEU A 53 -37.24 15.24 -21.77
CA LEU A 53 -36.12 14.43 -22.26
C LEU A 53 -35.60 13.50 -21.16
N THR A 54 -35.07 12.33 -21.52
CA THR A 54 -34.44 11.37 -20.60
C THR A 54 -32.96 11.28 -20.89
N VAL A 55 -32.10 11.50 -19.88
CA VAL A 55 -30.64 11.40 -20.02
C VAL A 55 -30.17 10.10 -19.38
N THR A 56 -29.64 9.21 -20.21
CA THR A 56 -29.16 7.87 -19.81
C THR A 56 -27.68 7.76 -20.09
N LEU A 57 -26.89 7.43 -19.07
CA LEU A 57 -25.52 6.98 -19.24
C LEU A 57 -25.54 5.49 -19.54
N VAL A 58 -24.73 5.02 -20.48
CA VAL A 58 -24.63 3.59 -20.83
C VAL A 58 -23.17 3.21 -20.85
N ASN A 59 -22.72 2.51 -19.81
CA ASN A 59 -21.42 1.87 -19.82
C ASN A 59 -21.47 0.74 -20.87
N ILE A 60 -20.58 0.79 -21.85
CA ILE A 60 -20.41 -0.24 -22.87
C ILE A 60 -19.13 -1.06 -22.66
N SER A 61 -18.30 -0.74 -21.67
CA SER A 61 -17.21 -1.59 -21.18
C SER A 61 -17.72 -2.81 -20.39
N ASP A 62 -16.86 -3.82 -20.21
CA ASP A 62 -17.10 -5.01 -19.38
C ASP A 62 -16.46 -4.93 -17.97
N TYR A 63 -16.08 -3.71 -17.56
CA TYR A 63 -15.66 -3.30 -16.22
C TYR A 63 -16.50 -2.10 -15.77
N PRO A 64 -16.60 -1.83 -14.45
CA PRO A 64 -17.30 -0.65 -13.96
C PRO A 64 -16.61 0.67 -14.36
N LEU A 65 -17.40 1.74 -14.44
CA LEU A 65 -16.93 3.11 -14.68
C LEU A 65 -17.48 4.05 -13.59
N THR A 66 -16.68 5.03 -13.20
CA THR A 66 -17.10 6.18 -12.39
C THR A 66 -17.28 7.38 -13.32
N VAL A 67 -18.50 7.92 -13.42
CA VAL A 67 -18.90 8.89 -14.46
C VAL A 67 -19.51 10.15 -13.83
N ALA A 68 -19.13 11.33 -14.29
CA ALA A 68 -19.76 12.60 -13.94
C ALA A 68 -20.25 13.30 -15.20
N ILE A 69 -21.35 14.03 -15.07
CA ILE A 69 -22.04 14.70 -16.17
C ILE A 69 -22.35 16.14 -15.75
N ASP A 70 -21.98 17.10 -16.58
CA ASP A 70 -22.29 18.51 -16.41
C ASP A 70 -23.27 18.96 -17.50
N TYR A 71 -24.24 19.79 -17.12
CA TYR A 71 -25.34 20.24 -17.97
C TYR A 71 -25.34 21.76 -18.11
N GLU A 72 -25.32 22.25 -19.35
CA GLU A 72 -25.75 23.61 -19.69
C GLU A 72 -27.11 23.51 -20.38
N LEU A 73 -28.14 24.15 -19.84
CA LEU A 73 -29.54 23.95 -20.24
C LEU A 73 -30.21 25.27 -20.63
N GLN A 74 -30.86 25.29 -21.79
CA GLN A 74 -31.69 26.40 -22.25
C GLN A 74 -33.16 25.96 -22.34
N ASN A 75 -34.02 26.65 -21.58
CA ASN A 75 -35.45 26.32 -21.41
C ASN A 75 -35.74 24.90 -20.89
N LEU A 76 -34.74 24.26 -20.28
CA LEU A 76 -34.83 22.95 -19.63
C LEU A 76 -34.42 23.06 -18.17
N SER A 77 -34.96 22.21 -17.31
CA SER A 77 -34.57 22.05 -15.90
C SER A 77 -34.38 20.58 -15.55
N LEU A 78 -33.44 20.30 -14.64
CA LEU A 78 -33.23 18.95 -14.12
C LEU A 78 -34.42 18.51 -13.27
N GLY A 79 -34.90 17.29 -13.46
CA GLY A 79 -35.99 16.69 -12.69
C GLY A 79 -35.55 16.15 -11.32
N VAL A 80 -34.25 15.91 -11.15
CA VAL A 80 -33.58 15.60 -9.87
C VAL A 80 -32.27 16.40 -9.78
N PRO A 81 -31.76 16.70 -8.57
CA PRO A 81 -30.41 17.24 -8.40
C PRO A 81 -29.36 16.39 -9.14
N ASN A 82 -28.30 17.04 -9.62
CA ASN A 82 -27.18 16.33 -10.23
C ASN A 82 -26.24 15.81 -9.13
N GLU A 83 -25.81 14.55 -9.22
CA GLU A 83 -24.84 13.96 -8.30
C GLU A 83 -23.41 14.36 -8.69
N GLU A 84 -22.45 14.27 -7.76
CA GLU A 84 -21.04 14.56 -8.05
C GLU A 84 -20.46 13.59 -9.09
N TYR A 85 -20.84 12.31 -8.97
CA TYR A 85 -20.56 11.22 -9.89
C TYR A 85 -21.57 10.08 -9.70
N TYR A 86 -21.59 9.16 -10.67
CA TYR A 86 -22.38 7.94 -10.71
C TYR A 86 -21.43 6.76 -10.95
N GLU A 87 -21.64 5.64 -10.27
CA GLU A 87 -20.91 4.39 -10.59
C GLU A 87 -21.78 3.47 -11.44
N LEU A 88 -21.33 3.16 -12.65
CA LEU A 88 -21.99 2.23 -13.56
C LEU A 88 -21.24 0.90 -13.53
N GLY A 89 -21.95 -0.19 -13.29
CA GLY A 89 -21.44 -1.55 -13.49
C GLY A 89 -21.14 -1.85 -14.97
N ALA A 90 -20.47 -2.98 -15.20
CA ALA A 90 -20.18 -3.48 -16.54
C ALA A 90 -21.47 -3.61 -17.38
N ARG A 91 -21.46 -3.06 -18.61
CA ARG A 91 -22.59 -3.05 -19.55
C ARG A 91 -23.89 -2.41 -19.00
N GLU A 92 -23.82 -1.60 -17.95
CA GLU A 92 -24.99 -1.03 -17.27
C GLU A 92 -25.53 0.26 -17.95
N PRO A 93 -26.83 0.33 -18.27
CA PRO A 93 -27.53 1.58 -18.58
C PRO A 93 -28.18 2.19 -17.32
N LEU A 94 -27.84 3.45 -17.02
CA LEU A 94 -28.33 4.21 -15.86
C LEU A 94 -29.04 5.50 -16.30
N LEU A 95 -30.33 5.61 -15.99
CA LEU A 95 -31.10 6.86 -16.18
C LEU A 95 -30.71 7.86 -15.09
N VAL A 96 -29.90 8.87 -15.42
CA VAL A 96 -29.37 9.84 -14.46
C VAL A 96 -30.23 11.08 -14.28
N ASN A 97 -30.99 11.49 -15.30
CA ASN A 97 -31.89 12.64 -15.17
C ASN A 97 -33.08 12.63 -16.15
N ARG A 98 -34.05 13.49 -15.87
CA ARG A 98 -35.15 13.86 -16.79
C ARG A 98 -35.15 15.37 -16.95
N LEU A 99 -34.99 15.87 -18.16
CA LEU A 99 -34.98 17.30 -18.45
C LEU A 99 -36.40 17.75 -18.76
N ASN A 100 -36.98 18.59 -17.91
CA ASN A 100 -38.34 19.12 -18.05
C ASN A 100 -38.29 20.48 -18.73
N THR A 101 -39.16 20.72 -19.71
CA THR A 101 -39.33 22.04 -20.34
C THR A 101 -39.85 23.06 -19.32
N VAL A 102 -39.22 24.23 -19.24
CA VAL A 102 -39.59 25.28 -18.27
C VAL A 102 -40.75 26.14 -18.79
N ASP A 103 -40.69 26.55 -20.06
CA ASP A 103 -41.72 27.32 -20.76
C ASP A 103 -42.09 26.60 -22.07
N PRO A 104 -43.26 25.93 -22.15
CA PRO A 104 -43.68 25.14 -23.31
C PRO A 104 -44.38 25.97 -24.41
N GLY A 105 -44.25 27.29 -24.42
CA GLY A 105 -44.83 28.15 -25.46
C GLY A 105 -44.31 27.84 -26.88
N GLU A 106 -45.16 27.97 -27.90
CA GLU A 106 -44.85 27.51 -29.27
C GLU A 106 -43.62 28.19 -29.92
N ASP A 107 -43.28 29.41 -29.52
CA ASP A 107 -42.10 30.15 -29.99
C ASP A 107 -40.80 29.83 -29.20
N LYS A 108 -40.84 28.90 -28.23
CA LYS A 108 -39.73 28.61 -27.31
C LYS A 108 -39.00 27.33 -27.72
N THR A 109 -37.74 27.47 -28.12
CA THR A 109 -36.85 26.32 -28.31
C THR A 109 -36.34 25.76 -26.98
N VAL A 110 -35.92 24.50 -26.99
CA VAL A 110 -35.15 23.86 -25.93
C VAL A 110 -33.79 23.46 -26.52
N ASP A 111 -32.72 23.64 -25.76
CA ASP A 111 -31.36 23.28 -26.15
C ASP A 111 -30.59 22.80 -24.91
N TYR A 112 -29.62 21.92 -25.13
CA TYR A 112 -28.76 21.37 -24.09
C TYR A 112 -27.34 21.16 -24.62
N PHE A 113 -26.39 21.39 -23.73
CA PHE A 113 -25.00 21.01 -23.88
C PHE A 113 -24.63 20.09 -22.70
N ILE A 114 -24.11 18.91 -23.02
CA ILE A 114 -23.69 17.92 -22.02
C ILE A 114 -22.19 17.72 -22.16
N THR A 115 -21.47 17.86 -21.05
CA THR A 115 -20.08 17.43 -20.93
C THR A 115 -20.03 16.23 -20.00
N VAL A 116 -19.32 15.18 -20.39
CA VAL A 116 -19.17 13.96 -19.59
C VAL A 116 -17.70 13.67 -19.32
N TYR A 117 -17.42 13.15 -18.13
CA TYR A 117 -16.11 12.76 -17.63
C TYR A 117 -16.22 11.35 -17.04
N TRP A 118 -15.22 10.49 -17.24
CA TRP A 118 -15.20 9.18 -16.59
C TRP A 118 -13.79 8.68 -16.29
N THR A 119 -13.73 7.75 -15.33
CA THR A 119 -12.54 6.99 -14.93
C THR A 119 -12.89 5.49 -14.82
N PRO A 120 -12.01 4.57 -15.29
CA PRO A 120 -12.21 3.14 -15.10
C PRO A 120 -12.22 2.73 -13.63
N GLY A 121 -13.13 1.84 -13.25
CA GLY A 121 -13.31 1.35 -11.88
C GLY A 121 -14.42 2.06 -11.09
N ARG A 122 -14.44 1.79 -9.79
CA ARG A 122 -15.36 2.40 -8.81
C ARG A 122 -14.62 3.36 -7.89
N ALA A 123 -15.22 4.50 -7.54
CA ALA A 123 -14.69 5.39 -6.49
C ALA A 123 -14.83 4.77 -5.08
N SER A 124 -15.75 3.81 -4.93
CA SER A 124 -15.90 2.97 -3.75
C SER A 124 -14.88 1.83 -3.63
N SER A 125 -13.99 1.63 -4.62
CA SER A 125 -12.91 0.64 -4.52
C SER A 125 -11.95 0.94 -3.37
N VAL A 126 -11.51 -0.10 -2.67
CA VAL A 126 -10.56 -0.01 -1.55
C VAL A 126 -9.37 -0.92 -1.88
N HIS A 127 -8.19 -0.33 -2.04
CA HIS A 127 -6.96 -1.09 -2.31
C HIS A 127 -6.63 -2.02 -1.14
N ASP A 128 -6.20 -3.25 -1.45
CA ASP A 128 -5.63 -4.17 -0.46
C ASP A 128 -4.17 -3.78 -0.18
N ASP A 129 -3.98 -2.86 0.78
CA ASP A 129 -2.66 -2.36 1.22
C ASP A 129 -1.72 -3.47 1.74
N ARG A 130 -2.25 -4.68 1.99
CA ARG A 130 -1.48 -5.86 2.43
C ARG A 130 -1.08 -6.78 1.28
N TYR A 131 -1.59 -6.55 0.08
CA TYR A 131 -1.26 -7.38 -1.08
C TYR A 131 0.22 -7.25 -1.44
N LEU A 132 0.94 -8.38 -1.45
CA LEU A 132 2.35 -8.44 -1.82
C LEU A 132 2.50 -8.56 -3.34
N TYR A 133 2.82 -7.44 -3.98
CA TYR A 133 3.12 -7.37 -5.42
C TYR A 133 4.47 -7.98 -5.75
N TYR A 134 4.62 -8.50 -6.97
CA TYR A 134 5.93 -8.80 -7.54
C TYR A 134 6.48 -7.61 -8.33
N LEU A 135 7.81 -7.55 -8.44
CA LEU A 135 8.47 -6.62 -9.36
C LEU A 135 8.12 -6.99 -10.83
N PRO A 136 7.85 -6.01 -11.70
CA PRO A 136 7.24 -6.20 -13.03
C PRO A 136 8.20 -6.70 -14.12
N PHE A 137 9.24 -7.46 -13.76
CA PHE A 137 10.30 -7.95 -14.65
C PHE A 137 10.83 -9.31 -14.15
N PRO A 138 11.54 -10.10 -14.97
CA PRO A 138 11.85 -11.50 -14.64
C PRO A 138 12.61 -11.69 -13.34
N ASP A 139 12.36 -12.82 -12.69
CA ASP A 139 13.09 -13.31 -11.52
C ASP A 139 14.62 -13.20 -11.68
N GLY A 140 15.31 -12.71 -10.64
CA GLY A 140 16.75 -12.46 -10.63
C GLY A 140 17.22 -11.25 -11.46
N HIS A 141 16.34 -10.54 -12.18
CA HIS A 141 16.70 -9.30 -12.88
C HIS A 141 16.78 -8.14 -11.89
N SER A 142 17.86 -7.35 -11.96
CA SER A 142 18.04 -6.13 -11.15
C SER A 142 17.76 -4.87 -11.96
N SER A 143 16.95 -3.96 -11.43
CA SER A 143 16.63 -2.67 -12.06
C SER A 143 16.85 -1.50 -11.10
N PRO A 144 17.49 -0.40 -11.55
CA PRO A 144 17.51 0.83 -10.79
C PRO A 144 16.14 1.52 -10.84
N ILE A 145 15.71 2.08 -9.72
CA ILE A 145 14.51 2.91 -9.65
C ILE A 145 14.89 4.36 -10.00
N LEU A 146 14.48 4.80 -11.19
CA LEU A 146 14.79 6.15 -11.69
C LEU A 146 13.91 7.20 -11.01
N GLN A 147 12.65 6.84 -10.71
CA GLN A 147 11.69 7.61 -9.94
C GLN A 147 10.85 6.61 -9.14
N GLY A 148 10.64 6.87 -7.85
CA GLY A 148 9.89 6.00 -6.94
C GLY A 148 8.78 6.74 -6.19
N PHE A 149 8.22 6.08 -5.19
CA PHE A 149 7.17 6.62 -4.34
C PHE A 149 7.52 8.02 -3.79
N ARG A 150 6.58 8.95 -3.96
CA ARG A 150 6.64 10.36 -3.52
C ARG A 150 7.80 11.17 -4.12
N SER A 151 8.40 10.70 -5.22
CA SER A 151 9.41 11.46 -5.99
C SER A 151 8.82 12.30 -7.13
N LEU A 152 7.65 11.91 -7.65
CA LEU A 152 6.91 12.65 -8.67
C LEU A 152 6.04 13.76 -8.05
N PRO A 153 5.90 14.93 -8.70
CA PRO A 153 5.24 16.11 -8.13
C PRO A 153 3.71 16.08 -8.23
N SER A 154 3.12 15.25 -9.09
CA SER A 154 1.66 15.16 -9.22
C SER A 154 1.09 14.23 -8.13
N PRO A 155 0.00 14.60 -7.41
CA PRO A 155 -0.69 13.69 -6.48
C PRO A 155 -1.14 12.40 -7.18
N GLU A 156 -1.44 12.53 -8.46
CA GLU A 156 -1.87 11.52 -9.41
C GLU A 156 -0.77 10.52 -9.82
N ASP A 157 0.48 10.82 -9.50
CA ASP A 157 1.65 9.97 -9.71
C ASP A 157 2.39 9.71 -8.39
N GLN A 158 1.77 10.04 -7.24
CA GLN A 158 2.41 10.00 -5.92
C GLN A 158 3.02 8.63 -5.59
N PHE A 159 2.41 7.54 -6.07
CA PHE A 159 2.94 6.18 -5.93
C PHE A 159 3.25 5.51 -7.28
N ALA A 160 3.48 6.30 -8.33
CA ALA A 160 4.03 5.78 -9.58
C ALA A 160 5.54 5.53 -9.46
N VAL A 161 6.03 4.57 -10.25
CA VAL A 161 7.42 4.12 -10.24
C VAL A 161 7.94 4.02 -11.69
N VAL A 162 9.18 4.45 -11.91
CA VAL A 162 9.88 4.36 -13.18
C VAL A 162 11.09 3.46 -13.01
N PHE A 163 10.98 2.22 -13.46
CA PHE A 163 12.06 1.24 -13.46
C PHE A 163 12.97 1.43 -14.67
N GLY A 164 14.28 1.50 -14.46
CA GLY A 164 15.28 1.63 -15.53
C GLY A 164 15.54 0.30 -16.24
N LEU A 165 14.56 -0.19 -17.00
CA LEU A 165 14.65 -1.42 -17.78
C LEU A 165 15.12 -1.14 -19.21
N PRO A 166 16.15 -1.84 -19.73
CA PRO A 166 16.50 -1.80 -21.15
C PRO A 166 15.30 -2.14 -22.05
N GLU A 167 15.27 -1.60 -23.27
CA GLU A 167 14.23 -1.96 -24.26
C GLU A 167 14.23 -3.48 -24.54
N GLY A 168 13.06 -4.09 -24.66
CA GLY A 168 12.92 -5.52 -24.92
C GLY A 168 13.01 -6.39 -23.66
N THR A 169 13.13 -5.80 -22.46
CA THR A 169 13.02 -6.58 -21.21
C THR A 169 11.56 -7.03 -21.05
N LEU A 170 11.35 -8.30 -20.72
CA LEU A 170 10.00 -8.82 -20.49
C LEU A 170 9.34 -8.07 -19.33
N VAL A 171 8.08 -7.68 -19.52
CA VAL A 171 7.25 -7.06 -18.49
C VAL A 171 6.30 -8.11 -17.96
N HIS A 172 6.34 -8.32 -16.64
CA HIS A 172 5.56 -9.30 -15.90
C HIS A 172 4.42 -8.61 -15.14
N ALA A 173 3.28 -9.30 -15.01
CA ALA A 173 2.17 -8.84 -14.18
C ALA A 173 2.56 -8.88 -12.68
N THR A 174 2.47 -7.74 -11.99
CA THR A 174 2.79 -7.61 -10.56
C THR A 174 1.79 -8.29 -9.63
N ARG A 175 0.56 -8.50 -10.12
CA ARG A 175 -0.61 -9.09 -9.45
C ARG A 175 -1.55 -9.67 -10.50
N GLU A 176 -2.24 -10.75 -10.17
CA GLU A 176 -3.27 -11.36 -11.01
C GLU A 176 -4.46 -10.42 -11.25
N GLY A 177 -5.18 -10.62 -12.35
CA GLY A 177 -6.31 -9.76 -12.69
C GLY A 177 -6.88 -9.99 -14.07
N VAL A 178 -7.70 -9.04 -14.52
CA VAL A 178 -8.32 -9.04 -15.85
C VAL A 178 -7.76 -7.88 -16.66
N VAL A 179 -7.20 -8.16 -17.83
CA VAL A 179 -6.68 -7.14 -18.75
C VAL A 179 -7.85 -6.33 -19.30
N ARG A 180 -7.90 -5.01 -19.03
CA ARG A 180 -9.01 -4.14 -19.44
C ARG A 180 -8.67 -3.21 -20.61
N SER A 181 -7.40 -2.89 -20.81
CA SER A 181 -6.93 -2.08 -21.94
C SER A 181 -5.56 -2.55 -22.41
N VAL A 182 -5.36 -2.62 -23.72
CA VAL A 182 -4.09 -2.94 -24.38
C VAL A 182 -3.95 -2.01 -25.58
N ASP A 183 -2.97 -1.11 -25.54
CA ASP A 183 -2.48 -0.40 -26.72
C ASP A 183 -0.95 -0.52 -26.79
N THR A 184 -0.45 -1.19 -27.82
CA THR A 184 0.98 -1.20 -28.17
C THR A 184 1.19 -0.79 -29.62
N SER A 185 0.28 0.01 -30.18
CA SER A 185 0.26 0.35 -31.61
C SER A 185 1.21 1.50 -32.02
N ILE A 186 1.80 2.21 -31.06
CA ILE A 186 2.58 3.43 -31.33
C ILE A 186 4.05 3.09 -31.53
N GLU A 187 4.49 3.20 -32.78
CA GLU A 187 5.83 2.83 -33.27
C GLU A 187 6.96 3.80 -32.89
N THR A 188 6.68 5.09 -32.69
CA THR A 188 7.76 6.11 -32.56
C THR A 188 7.52 7.14 -31.46
N GLY A 189 8.45 7.22 -30.51
CA GLY A 189 8.85 8.44 -29.80
C GLY A 189 7.80 9.13 -28.91
N SER A 190 6.62 8.55 -28.73
CA SER A 190 5.58 9.12 -27.87
C SER A 190 5.75 8.61 -26.43
N LEU A 191 6.19 9.51 -25.56
CA LEU A 191 6.22 9.28 -24.11
C LEU A 191 4.86 8.76 -23.63
N TYR A 192 4.85 7.58 -23.00
CA TYR A 192 3.67 6.94 -22.41
C TYR A 192 2.55 6.54 -23.38
N GLY A 193 2.80 6.48 -24.69
CA GLY A 193 1.78 6.13 -25.69
C GLY A 193 1.29 4.68 -25.64
N ASN A 194 2.21 3.73 -25.44
CA ASN A 194 1.87 2.30 -25.33
C ASN A 194 1.65 1.91 -23.87
N HIS A 195 0.53 1.24 -23.58
CA HIS A 195 0.15 0.77 -22.26
C HIS A 195 -0.62 -0.55 -22.23
N ILE A 196 -0.60 -1.20 -21.06
CA ILE A 196 -1.55 -2.25 -20.65
C ILE A 196 -2.15 -1.84 -19.30
N SER A 197 -3.44 -2.08 -19.11
CA SER A 197 -4.14 -1.87 -17.85
C SER A 197 -4.82 -3.16 -17.39
N VAL A 198 -4.64 -3.52 -16.11
CA VAL A 198 -5.12 -4.77 -15.50
C VAL A 198 -5.94 -4.43 -14.26
N GLU A 199 -7.21 -4.84 -14.21
CA GLU A 199 -8.08 -4.72 -13.03
C GLU A 199 -7.84 -5.87 -12.05
N HIS A 200 -7.72 -5.55 -10.77
CA HIS A 200 -7.54 -6.48 -9.66
C HIS A 200 -8.84 -6.75 -8.90
N SER A 201 -8.84 -7.78 -8.06
CA SER A 201 -10.02 -8.22 -7.29
C SER A 201 -10.55 -7.20 -6.28
N ASP A 202 -9.75 -6.21 -5.90
CA ASP A 202 -10.11 -5.10 -5.01
C ASP A 202 -10.65 -3.86 -5.75
N GLY A 203 -10.76 -3.93 -7.08
CA GLY A 203 -11.23 -2.85 -7.94
C GLY A 203 -10.19 -1.77 -8.23
N THR A 204 -8.92 -2.02 -7.91
CA THR A 204 -7.78 -1.20 -8.39
C THR A 204 -7.26 -1.68 -9.74
N PHE A 205 -6.52 -0.83 -10.43
CA PHE A 205 -5.96 -1.10 -11.75
C PHE A 205 -4.44 -0.88 -11.74
N ALA A 206 -3.67 -1.88 -12.16
CA ALA A 206 -2.25 -1.71 -12.48
C ALA A 206 -2.11 -1.20 -13.93
N GLU A 207 -1.45 -0.06 -14.10
CA GLU A 207 -1.06 0.47 -15.41
C GLU A 207 0.43 0.24 -15.67
N TYR A 208 0.74 -0.37 -16.81
CA TYR A 208 2.08 -0.57 -17.35
C TYR A 208 2.21 0.32 -18.58
N ARG A 209 3.09 1.32 -18.57
CA ARG A 209 3.25 2.32 -19.64
C ARG A 209 4.69 2.42 -20.13
N ASN A 210 4.85 2.98 -21.33
CA ASN A 210 6.11 2.97 -22.09
C ASN A 210 6.49 1.54 -22.51
N LEU A 211 5.51 0.77 -22.97
CA LEU A 211 5.72 -0.56 -23.55
C LEU A 211 6.25 -0.45 -24.99
N LYS A 212 6.97 -1.47 -25.45
CA LYS A 212 7.49 -1.54 -26.82
C LYS A 212 6.35 -1.75 -27.82
N ALA A 213 6.47 -1.16 -28.99
CA ALA A 213 5.50 -1.32 -30.07
C ALA A 213 5.31 -2.80 -30.44
N HIS A 214 4.06 -3.20 -30.62
CA HIS A 214 3.61 -4.54 -30.99
C HIS A 214 4.12 -5.68 -30.07
N SER A 215 4.49 -5.37 -28.83
CA SER A 215 5.05 -6.34 -27.88
C SER A 215 4.03 -7.03 -26.97
N ALA A 216 2.77 -6.61 -26.97
CA ALA A 216 1.73 -7.19 -26.11
C ALA A 216 1.55 -8.70 -26.35
N GLN A 217 1.58 -9.48 -25.27
CA GLN A 217 1.38 -10.93 -25.26
C GLN A 217 0.00 -11.33 -24.73
N VAL A 218 -0.85 -10.35 -24.41
CA VAL A 218 -2.21 -10.49 -23.86
C VAL A 218 -3.19 -9.57 -24.59
N LEU A 219 -4.47 -9.92 -24.52
CA LEU A 219 -5.59 -9.19 -25.12
C LEU A 219 -6.52 -8.64 -24.04
N ALA A 220 -7.30 -7.60 -24.38
CA ALA A 220 -8.37 -7.14 -23.50
C ALA A 220 -9.42 -8.25 -23.28
N GLY A 221 -9.76 -8.49 -22.01
CA GLY A 221 -10.60 -9.60 -21.55
C GLY A 221 -9.82 -10.81 -21.02
N ASP A 222 -8.51 -10.89 -21.22
CA ASP A 222 -7.70 -12.00 -20.69
C ASP A 222 -7.60 -11.95 -19.15
N VAL A 223 -7.76 -13.12 -18.52
CA VAL A 223 -7.44 -13.32 -17.10
C VAL A 223 -5.97 -13.74 -17.00
N ILE A 224 -5.18 -13.00 -16.23
CA ILE A 224 -3.72 -13.20 -16.12
C ILE A 224 -3.30 -13.56 -14.69
N ALA A 225 -2.27 -14.39 -14.57
CA ALA A 225 -1.66 -14.72 -13.29
C ALA A 225 -0.56 -13.72 -12.88
N LYS A 226 -0.26 -13.64 -11.58
CA LYS A 226 0.94 -12.97 -11.05
C LYS A 226 2.21 -13.57 -11.72
N SER A 227 3.19 -12.73 -12.03
CA SER A 227 4.38 -13.04 -12.86
C SER A 227 4.10 -13.48 -14.31
N GLN A 228 2.87 -13.47 -14.82
CA GLN A 228 2.64 -13.74 -16.24
C GLN A 228 3.26 -12.64 -17.10
N VAL A 229 3.96 -13.02 -18.17
CA VAL A 229 4.50 -12.06 -19.16
C VAL A 229 3.35 -11.41 -19.92
N ILE A 230 3.35 -10.07 -19.99
CA ILE A 230 2.29 -9.29 -20.66
C ILE A 230 2.79 -8.46 -21.85
N ALA A 231 4.06 -8.04 -21.86
CA ALA A 231 4.64 -7.20 -22.90
C ALA A 231 6.18 -7.16 -22.83
N GLU A 232 6.81 -6.29 -23.62
CA GLU A 232 8.21 -5.87 -23.47
C GLU A 232 8.30 -4.37 -23.11
N SER A 233 9.32 -3.97 -22.36
CA SER A 233 9.63 -2.57 -22.05
C SER A 233 10.08 -1.81 -23.30
N GLY A 234 9.62 -0.58 -23.44
CA GLY A 234 9.95 0.31 -24.55
C GLY A 234 11.12 1.25 -24.26
N VAL A 235 11.47 2.05 -25.27
CA VAL A 235 12.48 3.11 -25.20
C VAL A 235 11.83 4.47 -25.46
N SER A 236 12.24 5.49 -24.70
CA SER A 236 11.93 6.87 -25.03
C SER A 236 13.20 7.70 -25.11
N THR A 237 13.32 8.44 -26.22
CA THR A 237 14.40 9.37 -26.62
C THR A 237 15.82 8.81 -26.70
N ASP A 238 16.29 8.09 -25.68
CA ASP A 238 17.55 7.30 -25.64
C ASP A 238 17.60 6.35 -24.41
N ARG A 239 16.54 6.25 -23.60
CA ARG A 239 16.52 5.42 -22.37
C ARG A 239 15.35 4.44 -22.39
N GLY A 240 15.66 3.18 -22.12
CA GLY A 240 14.65 2.19 -21.75
C GLY A 240 14.12 2.48 -20.35
N TYR A 241 12.81 2.38 -20.17
CA TYR A 241 12.19 2.33 -18.85
C TYR A 241 10.79 1.71 -18.92
N LEU A 242 10.30 1.23 -17.77
CA LEU A 242 8.89 0.92 -17.56
C LEU A 242 8.32 1.91 -16.55
N TYR A 243 7.21 2.56 -16.91
CA TYR A 243 6.40 3.33 -15.97
C TYR A 243 5.29 2.43 -15.43
N TYR A 244 5.15 2.35 -14.11
CA TYR A 244 4.18 1.51 -13.43
C TYR A 244 3.44 2.29 -12.34
N ARG A 245 2.14 2.04 -12.16
CA ARG A 245 1.36 2.50 -10.99
C ARG A 245 0.15 1.62 -10.74
N VAL A 246 -0.33 1.61 -9.49
CA VAL A 246 -1.66 1.07 -9.12
C VAL A 246 -2.59 2.25 -8.85
N ILE A 247 -3.80 2.23 -9.40
CA ILE A 247 -4.77 3.34 -9.33
C ILE A 247 -6.20 2.87 -9.00
N SER A 248 -7.01 3.78 -8.47
CA SER A 248 -8.49 3.68 -8.51
C SER A 248 -9.08 5.08 -8.72
N PRO A 249 -10.34 5.21 -9.17
CA PRO A 249 -11.03 6.50 -9.15
C PRO A 249 -10.99 7.16 -7.77
N LEU A 250 -10.72 8.46 -7.75
CA LEU A 250 -11.06 9.33 -6.61
C LEU A 250 -12.48 9.88 -6.82
N ASN A 251 -12.79 10.23 -8.07
CA ASN A 251 -14.11 10.45 -8.63
C ASN A 251 -14.02 10.30 -10.16
N ALA A 252 -15.02 10.76 -10.92
CA ALA A 252 -15.01 10.67 -12.39
C ALA A 252 -14.03 11.63 -13.10
N ARG A 253 -13.38 12.54 -12.37
CA ARG A 253 -12.48 13.59 -12.91
C ARG A 253 -11.03 13.45 -12.42
N ALA A 254 -10.77 12.58 -11.45
CA ALA A 254 -9.47 12.37 -10.83
C ALA A 254 -9.33 10.93 -10.33
N ILE A 255 -8.09 10.42 -10.27
CA ILE A 255 -7.77 9.12 -9.69
C ILE A 255 -6.91 9.29 -8.42
N ARG A 256 -6.81 8.23 -7.64
CA ARG A 256 -5.83 8.06 -6.55
C ARG A 256 -4.79 7.04 -7.01
N THR A 257 -3.51 7.29 -6.72
CA THR A 257 -2.49 6.21 -6.77
C THR A 257 -2.37 5.53 -5.43
N HIS A 258 -2.07 4.23 -5.44
CA HIS A 258 -1.95 3.41 -4.24
C HIS A 258 -0.52 2.93 -4.02
N GLN A 259 -0.14 2.79 -2.76
CA GLN A 259 1.17 2.29 -2.35
C GLN A 259 1.12 0.77 -2.21
N GLY A 260 1.76 0.04 -3.13
CA GLY A 260 1.94 -1.41 -3.01
C GLY A 260 3.17 -1.80 -2.18
N LEU A 261 3.10 -2.97 -1.54
CA LEU A 261 4.25 -3.69 -0.98
C LEU A 261 4.85 -4.60 -2.06
N PHE A 262 6.17 -4.66 -2.21
CA PHE A 262 6.81 -5.43 -3.29
C PHE A 262 7.76 -6.50 -2.75
N LEU A 263 7.67 -7.73 -3.25
CA LEU A 263 8.67 -8.77 -3.01
C LEU A 263 9.90 -8.54 -3.89
N SER A 264 11.07 -8.73 -3.28
CA SER A 264 12.39 -8.64 -3.89
C SER A 264 13.32 -9.67 -3.26
N SER A 265 14.51 -9.87 -3.83
CA SER A 265 15.50 -10.85 -3.32
C SER A 265 16.07 -10.52 -1.94
N VAL A 266 15.68 -9.41 -1.32
CA VAL A 266 16.02 -9.02 0.06
C VAL A 266 14.79 -8.94 0.97
N GLY A 267 13.65 -9.46 0.51
CA GLY A 267 12.36 -9.44 1.20
C GLY A 267 11.41 -8.36 0.70
N VAL A 268 10.46 -7.97 1.56
CA VAL A 268 9.43 -6.98 1.24
C VAL A 268 10.00 -5.57 1.31
N ILE A 269 9.86 -4.81 0.21
CA ILE A 269 10.43 -3.48 0.04
C ILE A 269 9.38 -2.44 -0.37
N GLY A 270 9.70 -1.18 -0.13
CA GLY A 270 9.15 -0.06 -0.89
C GLY A 270 10.00 0.24 -2.13
N LEU A 271 9.57 1.21 -2.93
CA LEU A 271 10.21 1.55 -4.20
C LEU A 271 10.62 3.03 -4.20
N TYR A 272 11.89 3.35 -3.91
CA TYR A 272 12.38 4.74 -3.87
C TYR A 272 13.42 5.06 -4.95
N ALA A 273 13.50 6.34 -5.32
CA ALA A 273 14.41 6.80 -6.37
C ALA A 273 15.87 6.69 -5.93
N GLY A 274 16.67 5.97 -6.71
CA GLY A 274 18.10 5.70 -6.44
C GLY A 274 18.40 4.24 -6.08
N ASP A 275 17.42 3.49 -5.59
CA ASP A 275 17.58 2.10 -5.19
C ASP A 275 17.84 1.19 -6.40
N ILE A 276 18.51 0.06 -6.18
CA ILE A 276 18.59 -1.05 -7.15
C ILE A 276 17.83 -2.22 -6.54
N VAL A 277 16.72 -2.59 -7.18
CA VAL A 277 15.84 -3.67 -6.72
C VAL A 277 15.98 -4.89 -7.63
N THR A 278 15.99 -6.07 -7.03
CA THR A 278 16.12 -7.35 -7.76
C THR A 278 14.85 -8.16 -7.59
N ALA A 279 14.26 -8.61 -8.69
CA ALA A 279 13.05 -9.42 -8.67
C ALA A 279 13.31 -10.75 -7.96
N ASP A 280 12.38 -11.09 -7.07
CA ASP A 280 12.20 -12.43 -6.53
C ASP A 280 10.72 -12.76 -6.67
N HIS A 281 10.41 -13.83 -7.41
CA HIS A 281 9.05 -14.31 -7.65
C HIS A 281 8.75 -15.61 -6.88
N SER A 282 9.57 -15.95 -5.89
CA SER A 282 9.35 -17.08 -4.99
C SER A 282 8.47 -16.70 -3.79
N ASP A 283 7.15 -16.71 -3.98
CA ASP A 283 6.23 -16.92 -2.85
C ASP A 283 6.15 -18.42 -2.52
N ASP A 284 6.18 -18.71 -1.21
CA ASP A 284 5.94 -20.02 -0.61
C ASP A 284 4.49 -20.48 -0.85
N THR A 285 4.23 -20.93 -2.07
CA THR A 285 3.03 -21.72 -2.38
C THR A 285 3.23 -23.14 -1.85
N GLY A 286 2.80 -23.35 -0.60
CA GLY A 286 2.93 -24.64 0.07
C GLY A 286 2.37 -25.81 -0.74
N GLY A 287 3.27 -26.62 -1.33
CA GLY A 287 2.88 -27.83 -2.05
C GLY A 287 3.91 -28.44 -3.02
N GLY A 288 4.71 -29.41 -2.55
CA GLY A 288 5.25 -30.46 -3.43
C GLY A 288 6.78 -30.55 -3.54
N GLY A 289 7.42 -31.07 -2.48
CA GLY A 289 8.88 -31.05 -2.33
C GLY A 289 9.73 -31.88 -3.29
N THR A 290 11.04 -31.61 -3.20
CA THR A 290 12.17 -32.56 -3.04
C THR A 290 13.36 -31.67 -2.62
N GLY A 291 14.11 -31.93 -1.55
CA GLY A 291 14.76 -33.19 -1.21
C GLY A 291 16.28 -33.05 -1.43
N GLY A 292 16.94 -32.22 -0.62
CA GLY A 292 18.39 -31.96 -0.72
C GLY A 292 18.98 -31.48 0.60
N GLY A 293 19.57 -32.40 1.38
CA GLY A 293 20.11 -32.10 2.71
C GLY A 293 21.53 -31.52 2.69
N GLY A 294 21.84 -30.65 3.64
CA GLY A 294 23.18 -30.15 3.95
C GLY A 294 23.35 -30.01 5.46
N THR A 295 24.35 -30.69 6.02
CA THR A 295 24.53 -30.87 7.48
C THR A 295 25.68 -30.03 8.07
N GLY A 296 25.47 -29.50 9.28
CA GLY A 296 26.46 -28.92 10.20
C GLY A 296 25.73 -27.95 11.15
N GLY A 297 25.75 -28.04 12.49
CA GLY A 297 26.82 -28.46 13.42
C GLY A 297 27.67 -27.22 13.76
N GLY A 298 27.81 -26.75 15.00
CA GLY A 298 27.30 -27.19 16.32
C GLY A 298 27.77 -26.20 17.42
N ASP A 299 27.67 -26.61 18.69
CA ASP A 299 28.38 -26.06 19.89
C ASP A 299 27.79 -24.83 20.65
N ASP A 300 26.91 -25.13 21.61
CA ASP A 300 27.10 -25.02 23.07
C ASP A 300 27.85 -23.84 23.78
N THR A 301 27.08 -23.18 24.67
CA THR A 301 27.37 -22.87 26.10
C THR A 301 28.28 -21.70 26.54
N GLY A 302 27.82 -21.05 27.64
CA GLY A 302 28.59 -20.16 28.53
C GLY A 302 27.65 -19.09 29.16
N GLY A 303 27.26 -19.12 30.44
CA GLY A 303 27.74 -19.91 31.58
C GLY A 303 28.61 -19.05 32.51
N GLY A 304 28.01 -18.48 33.57
CA GLY A 304 28.71 -17.62 34.52
C GLY A 304 27.88 -17.33 35.77
N ASP A 305 28.15 -18.08 36.84
CA ASP A 305 27.57 -17.88 38.17
C ASP A 305 28.09 -16.60 38.85
N ASP A 306 27.33 -16.04 39.80
CA ASP A 306 27.93 -15.72 41.09
C ASP A 306 26.91 -15.74 42.25
N THR A 307 27.40 -16.01 43.46
CA THR A 307 26.59 -16.48 44.61
C THR A 307 26.35 -15.44 45.71
N GLY A 308 25.25 -15.56 46.46
CA GLY A 308 25.03 -14.77 47.68
C GLY A 308 23.66 -14.96 48.35
N GLY A 309 23.53 -15.96 49.23
CA GLY A 309 22.30 -16.21 50.01
C GLY A 309 22.26 -15.50 51.37
N GLY A 310 21.08 -15.49 52.01
CA GLY A 310 20.87 -15.01 53.39
C GLY A 310 19.40 -15.08 53.80
N ASP A 311 19.08 -15.93 54.78
CA ASP A 311 17.71 -16.29 55.17
C ASP A 311 17.03 -15.35 56.20
N ASP A 312 15.70 -15.46 56.22
CA ASP A 312 14.86 -15.76 57.41
C ASP A 312 14.04 -14.68 58.19
N THR A 313 12.78 -15.07 58.46
CA THR A 313 11.79 -14.53 59.44
C THR A 313 11.23 -13.10 59.25
N GLY A 314 9.97 -12.77 59.59
CA GLY A 314 8.83 -13.59 60.02
C GLY A 314 7.74 -12.82 60.82
N GLY A 315 6.58 -12.55 60.19
CA GLY A 315 5.25 -12.35 60.83
C GLY A 315 4.95 -11.06 61.64
N GLY A 316 3.84 -10.38 61.31
CA GLY A 316 3.22 -9.35 62.18
C GLY A 316 2.15 -8.48 61.50
N ASP A 317 0.87 -8.76 61.73
CA ASP A 317 -0.28 -7.98 61.25
C ASP A 317 -0.60 -6.77 62.17
N GLY A 318 -1.19 -5.67 61.65
CA GLY A 318 -1.39 -4.45 62.43
C GLY A 318 -1.91 -3.16 61.77
N GLY A 319 -2.96 -3.21 60.96
CA GLY A 319 -4.02 -2.15 60.90
C GLY A 319 -3.69 -0.67 60.55
N ASN A 320 -3.92 -0.32 59.28
CA ASN A 320 -4.60 0.90 58.77
C ASN A 320 -4.27 2.31 59.35
N THR A 321 -3.68 3.19 58.53
CA THR A 321 -4.39 4.36 57.92
C THR A 321 -3.52 5.14 56.93
N GLY A 322 -4.02 5.34 55.70
CA GLY A 322 -3.79 6.59 54.93
C GLY A 322 -2.83 6.57 53.73
N GLY A 323 -3.42 6.52 52.53
CA GLY A 323 -2.91 7.22 51.34
C GLY A 323 -2.07 6.42 50.34
N GLY A 324 -2.49 6.43 49.07
CA GLY A 324 -1.68 6.01 47.92
C GLY A 324 -1.97 4.62 47.36
N ASP A 325 -3.19 4.40 46.84
CA ASP A 325 -3.41 3.28 45.92
C ASP A 325 -2.81 3.62 44.54
N SER A 326 -1.76 2.91 44.18
CA SER A 326 -1.20 2.80 42.82
C SER A 326 -0.46 1.47 42.71
N GLY A 327 -1.10 0.41 43.22
CA GLY A 327 -0.57 -0.94 43.16
C GLY A 327 -0.61 -1.46 41.72
N ASN A 328 0.56 -1.69 41.14
CA ASN A 328 0.71 -2.44 39.88
C ASN A 328 0.06 -3.83 40.06
N GLY A 329 -1.12 -4.01 39.48
CA GLY A 329 -2.01 -5.14 39.76
C GLY A 329 -1.57 -6.43 39.09
N ASP A 330 -0.57 -7.11 39.66
CA ASP A 330 -0.32 -8.52 39.36
C ASP A 330 -1.48 -9.37 39.91
N THR A 331 -2.46 -9.56 39.05
CA THR A 331 -3.48 -10.60 39.16
C THR A 331 -3.44 -11.40 37.86
N SER A 332 -3.96 -12.63 37.86
CA SER A 332 -3.76 -13.64 36.80
C SER A 332 -4.44 -13.34 35.45
N ALA A 333 -4.66 -12.08 35.10
CA ALA A 333 -5.14 -11.58 33.82
C ALA A 333 -4.07 -10.70 33.17
N ILE A 334 -3.84 -10.87 31.86
CA ILE A 334 -2.80 -10.16 31.11
C ILE A 334 -3.06 -8.64 31.17
N SER A 335 -2.16 -7.89 31.80
CA SER A 335 -2.21 -6.43 31.83
C SER A 335 -1.59 -5.88 30.55
N TYR A 336 -2.44 -5.28 29.70
CA TYR A 336 -2.03 -4.54 28.50
C TYR A 336 -1.82 -3.04 28.78
N ASP A 337 -1.53 -2.66 30.03
CA ASP A 337 -1.20 -1.28 30.38
C ASP A 337 0.05 -0.84 29.60
N SER A 338 -0.11 0.20 28.78
CA SER A 338 0.96 0.75 27.94
C SER A 338 2.12 1.35 28.76
N ASN A 339 1.89 1.64 30.04
CA ASN A 339 2.93 2.10 30.97
C ASN A 339 3.70 0.94 31.62
N SER A 340 3.20 -0.30 31.51
CA SER A 340 3.87 -1.47 32.08
C SER A 340 5.20 -1.74 31.39
N TYR A 341 6.20 -2.18 32.15
CA TYR A 341 7.51 -2.51 31.59
C TYR A 341 7.43 -3.64 30.55
N ALA A 342 6.57 -4.65 30.76
CA ALA A 342 6.37 -5.74 29.80
C ALA A 342 5.81 -5.24 28.46
N TYR A 343 4.82 -4.35 28.47
CA TYR A 343 4.32 -3.72 27.24
C TYR A 343 5.43 -2.93 26.53
N ARG A 344 6.18 -2.11 27.28
CA ARG A 344 7.28 -1.28 26.75
C ARG A 344 8.45 -2.10 26.20
N VAL A 345 8.70 -3.30 26.72
CA VAL A 345 9.66 -4.24 26.14
C VAL A 345 9.09 -4.91 24.89
N GLN A 346 7.84 -5.39 24.94
CA GLN A 346 7.20 -6.04 23.80
C GLN A 346 7.04 -5.10 22.59
N SER A 347 6.78 -3.81 22.82
CA SER A 347 6.73 -2.83 21.73
C SER A 347 8.09 -2.62 21.05
N MET A 348 9.22 -2.82 21.75
CA MET A 348 10.55 -2.79 21.12
C MET A 348 10.83 -4.02 20.27
N TYR A 349 10.36 -5.21 20.68
CA TYR A 349 10.42 -6.41 19.83
C TYR A 349 9.58 -6.24 18.55
N VAL A 350 8.39 -5.63 18.66
CA VAL A 350 7.56 -5.27 17.50
C VAL A 350 8.24 -4.22 16.63
N ALA A 351 8.78 -3.16 17.24
CA ALA A 351 9.34 -2.03 16.50
C ALA A 351 10.66 -2.35 15.79
N TYR A 352 11.50 -3.23 16.36
CA TYR A 352 12.84 -3.51 15.87
C TYR A 352 12.98 -4.81 15.08
N TYR A 353 12.14 -5.82 15.38
CA TYR A 353 12.19 -7.13 14.72
C TYR A 353 10.90 -7.50 13.97
N GLY A 354 9.80 -6.79 14.22
CA GLY A 354 8.47 -7.04 13.63
C GLY A 354 7.71 -8.21 14.24
N ARG A 355 8.12 -8.72 15.42
CA ARG A 355 7.67 -10.02 15.95
C ARG A 355 7.28 -9.98 17.43
N ALA A 356 6.56 -11.02 17.85
CA ALA A 356 6.36 -11.31 19.26
C ALA A 356 7.69 -11.68 19.94
N ALA A 357 7.83 -11.33 21.21
CA ALA A 357 8.98 -11.72 22.00
C ALA A 357 8.92 -13.22 22.32
N ASP A 358 10.05 -13.82 22.62
CA ASP A 358 10.05 -15.10 23.36
C ASP A 358 9.73 -14.84 24.84
N TYR A 359 9.11 -15.81 25.52
CA TYR A 359 8.60 -15.62 26.88
C TYR A 359 9.71 -15.31 27.90
N ASP A 360 10.81 -16.08 27.83
CA ASP A 360 11.95 -15.95 28.74
C ASP A 360 12.69 -14.62 28.52
N GLY A 361 12.92 -14.23 27.25
CA GLY A 361 13.51 -12.94 26.88
C GLY A 361 12.65 -11.74 27.26
N LEU A 362 11.32 -11.82 27.07
CA LEU A 362 10.39 -10.78 27.52
C LEU A 362 10.48 -10.59 29.04
N ALA A 363 10.48 -11.67 29.82
CA ALA A 363 10.60 -11.63 31.26
C ALA A 363 11.96 -11.03 31.69
N TRP A 364 13.06 -11.51 31.12
CA TRP A 364 14.42 -11.06 31.45
C TRP A 364 14.63 -9.56 31.17
N TRP A 365 14.23 -9.09 29.99
CA TRP A 365 14.31 -7.66 29.64
C TRP A 365 13.37 -6.80 30.48
N THR A 366 12.18 -7.31 30.83
CA THR A 366 11.24 -6.61 31.71
C THR A 366 11.85 -6.36 33.08
N ASP A 367 12.55 -7.34 33.66
CA ASP A 367 13.23 -7.18 34.94
C ASP A 367 14.48 -6.30 34.86
N ARG A 368 15.21 -6.35 33.72
CA ARG A 368 16.31 -5.41 33.46
C ARG A 368 15.82 -3.96 33.45
N VAL A 369 14.72 -3.66 32.74
CA VAL A 369 14.12 -2.32 32.68
C VAL A 369 13.54 -1.87 34.01
N LYS A 370 12.95 -2.77 34.81
CA LYS A 370 12.59 -2.45 36.22
C LYS A 370 13.83 -2.01 37.00
N SER A 371 14.94 -2.75 36.89
CA SER A 371 16.16 -2.52 37.67
C SER A 371 16.92 -1.25 37.29
N ASN A 372 16.86 -0.83 36.02
CA ASN A 372 17.55 0.37 35.51
C ASN A 372 16.70 1.66 35.60
N GLY A 373 15.52 1.61 36.22
CA GLY A 373 14.64 2.77 36.41
C GLY A 373 13.71 3.06 35.22
N GLY A 374 13.60 2.15 34.25
CA GLY A 374 12.70 2.28 33.11
C GLY A 374 13.36 2.70 31.79
N ASP A 375 14.69 2.63 31.70
CA ASP A 375 15.46 2.98 30.50
C ASP A 375 15.45 1.81 29.49
N LEU A 376 15.05 2.11 28.26
CA LEU A 376 15.01 1.16 27.14
C LEU A 376 16.29 1.18 26.31
N ALA A 377 17.17 2.18 26.46
CA ALA A 377 18.37 2.33 25.64
C ALA A 377 19.31 1.13 25.72
N GLU A 378 19.36 0.44 26.87
CA GLU A 378 20.13 -0.79 27.06
C GLU A 378 19.62 -1.94 26.17
N ILE A 379 18.30 -2.17 26.12
CA ILE A 379 17.68 -3.22 25.29
C ILE A 379 18.05 -3.03 23.83
N ILE A 380 17.81 -1.82 23.34
CA ILE A 380 17.75 -1.58 21.90
C ILE A 380 19.18 -1.51 21.32
N ASN A 381 20.14 -1.01 22.10
CA ASN A 381 21.57 -1.14 21.77
C ASN A 381 22.07 -2.59 21.80
N SER A 382 21.48 -3.47 22.61
CA SER A 382 21.76 -4.92 22.56
C SER A 382 21.11 -5.59 21.36
N PHE A 383 19.91 -5.16 20.95
CA PHE A 383 19.23 -5.67 19.76
C PHE A 383 20.04 -5.40 18.48
N GLY A 384 20.51 -4.17 18.30
CA GLY A 384 21.39 -3.77 17.18
C GLY A 384 22.83 -4.33 17.22
N ARG A 385 23.09 -5.32 18.09
CA ARG A 385 24.35 -6.07 18.20
C ARG A 385 24.11 -7.59 18.32
N SER A 386 22.89 -8.03 18.00
CA SER A 386 22.51 -9.44 18.07
C SER A 386 22.83 -10.17 16.77
N ALA A 387 23.00 -11.50 16.84
CA ALA A 387 23.14 -12.31 15.63
C ALA A 387 21.87 -12.29 14.75
N GLU A 388 20.69 -12.04 15.33
CA GLU A 388 19.45 -11.79 14.57
C GLU A 388 19.56 -10.50 13.75
N TYR A 389 20.15 -9.44 14.31
CA TYR A 389 20.42 -8.21 13.59
C TYR A 389 21.46 -8.39 12.47
N ASP A 390 22.62 -9.00 12.77
CA ASP A 390 23.69 -9.15 11.79
C ASP A 390 23.23 -9.96 10.55
N ASN A 391 22.50 -11.05 10.77
CA ASN A 391 21.98 -11.89 9.68
C ASN A 391 20.91 -11.18 8.82
N ARG A 392 20.04 -10.37 9.44
CA ARG A 392 18.86 -9.79 8.77
C ARG A 392 19.08 -8.40 8.19
N PHE A 393 19.99 -7.62 8.78
CA PHE A 393 20.00 -6.17 8.60
C PHE A 393 21.38 -5.59 8.23
N ALA A 394 22.50 -6.25 8.55
CA ALA A 394 23.84 -5.69 8.31
C ALA A 394 24.23 -5.51 6.82
N HIS A 395 23.43 -6.02 5.88
CA HIS A 395 23.66 -5.92 4.43
C HIS A 395 22.76 -4.88 3.74
N LEU A 396 21.79 -4.29 4.45
CA LEU A 396 20.83 -3.32 3.90
C LEU A 396 21.38 -1.89 3.97
N SER A 397 20.86 -0.99 3.13
CA SER A 397 21.17 0.43 3.27
C SER A 397 20.48 1.03 4.51
N THR A 398 21.02 2.13 5.03
CA THR A 398 20.39 2.86 6.15
C THR A 398 18.93 3.25 5.82
N ALA A 399 18.64 3.61 4.58
CA ALA A 399 17.29 3.93 4.12
C ALA A 399 16.36 2.70 4.17
N ASP A 400 16.82 1.54 3.68
CA ASP A 400 16.08 0.27 3.74
C ASP A 400 15.82 -0.16 5.19
N LEU A 401 16.77 0.09 6.09
CA LEU A 401 16.63 -0.21 7.51
C LEU A 401 15.54 0.65 8.15
N ILE A 402 15.51 1.96 7.88
CA ILE A 402 14.44 2.86 8.35
C ILE A 402 13.09 2.49 7.73
N ALA A 403 13.06 2.14 6.44
CA ALA A 403 11.87 1.66 5.77
C ALA A 403 11.29 0.40 6.43
N ASN A 404 12.14 -0.57 6.73
CA ASN A 404 11.78 -1.79 7.44
C ASN A 404 11.22 -1.51 8.85
N LEU A 405 11.84 -0.61 9.61
CA LEU A 405 11.34 -0.19 10.92
C LEU A 405 9.91 0.38 10.84
N TYR A 406 9.64 1.25 9.86
CA TYR A 406 8.32 1.82 9.64
C TYR A 406 7.27 0.77 9.21
N LEU A 407 7.64 -0.18 8.34
CA LEU A 407 6.75 -1.29 7.97
C LEU A 407 6.42 -2.19 9.16
N GLN A 408 7.42 -2.50 10.00
CA GLN A 408 7.27 -3.34 11.19
C GLN A 408 6.42 -2.67 12.26
N MET A 409 6.61 -1.37 12.51
CA MET A 409 5.82 -0.62 13.50
C MET A 409 4.40 -0.27 13.03
N PHE A 410 4.26 0.20 11.79
CA PHE A 410 3.06 0.94 11.36
C PHE A 410 2.37 0.36 10.11
N GLY A 411 2.92 -0.68 9.49
CA GLY A 411 2.36 -1.28 8.26
C GLY A 411 2.45 -0.37 7.03
N ARG A 412 3.23 0.72 7.11
CA ARG A 412 3.40 1.71 6.03
C ARG A 412 4.84 2.14 5.92
N MET A 413 5.18 2.75 4.78
CA MET A 413 6.49 3.33 4.53
C MET A 413 6.65 4.73 5.14
N PRO A 414 7.89 5.19 5.43
CA PRO A 414 8.18 6.53 5.89
C PRO A 414 7.93 7.60 4.82
N GLU A 415 7.69 8.84 5.27
CA GLU A 415 7.70 10.03 4.43
C GLU A 415 9.12 10.28 3.88
N SER A 416 9.26 10.71 2.63
CA SER A 416 10.57 10.92 2.00
C SER A 416 11.47 11.90 2.78
N GLN A 417 10.90 12.96 3.37
CA GLN A 417 11.65 13.90 4.23
C GLN A 417 12.06 13.26 5.56
N GLY A 418 11.22 12.41 6.14
CA GLY A 418 11.52 11.68 7.38
C GLY A 418 12.60 10.62 7.15
N LEU A 419 12.48 9.85 6.07
CA LEU A 419 13.46 8.86 5.63
C LEU A 419 14.83 9.51 5.40
N ALA A 420 14.89 10.60 4.63
CA ALA A 420 16.14 11.32 4.38
C ALA A 420 16.78 11.89 5.66
N TRP A 421 15.96 12.42 6.58
CA TRP A 421 16.44 12.95 7.86
C TRP A 421 16.99 11.86 8.77
N TRP A 422 16.25 10.75 8.96
CA TRP A 422 16.72 9.60 9.74
C TRP A 422 17.97 8.97 9.14
N THR A 423 18.07 8.93 7.81
CA THR A 423 19.25 8.42 7.11
C THR A 423 20.47 9.27 7.44
N ASP A 424 20.38 10.60 7.34
CA ASP A 424 21.48 11.51 7.68
C ASP A 424 21.86 11.48 9.17
N GLU A 425 20.89 11.32 10.09
CA GLU A 425 21.17 11.16 11.53
C GLU A 425 21.98 9.88 11.84
N ILE A 426 21.65 8.76 11.18
CA ILE A 426 22.35 7.47 11.38
C ILE A 426 23.69 7.46 10.65
N ASP A 427 23.74 7.85 9.37
CA ASP A 427 24.97 7.85 8.57
C ASP A 427 26.02 8.83 9.11
N SER A 428 25.58 9.93 9.73
CA SER A 428 26.47 10.85 10.45
C SER A 428 26.88 10.36 11.85
N GLY A 429 26.38 9.21 12.30
CA GLY A 429 26.65 8.65 13.62
C GLY A 429 26.09 9.47 14.79
N ARG A 430 25.04 10.28 14.57
CA ARG A 430 24.39 11.09 15.62
C ARG A 430 23.40 10.27 16.45
N VAL A 431 22.86 9.21 15.86
CA VAL A 431 22.04 8.17 16.52
C VAL A 431 22.42 6.81 15.97
N THR A 432 22.20 5.75 16.75
CA THR A 432 22.20 4.38 16.21
C THR A 432 20.85 4.06 15.54
N LEU A 433 20.79 3.05 14.66
CA LEU A 433 19.49 2.55 14.13
C LEU A 433 18.54 2.13 15.26
N ALA A 434 19.11 1.54 16.32
CA ALA A 434 18.43 1.24 17.57
C ALA A 434 17.77 2.48 18.20
N GLU A 435 18.53 3.55 18.43
CA GLU A 435 17.99 4.81 18.97
C GLU A 435 16.99 5.49 18.02
N ALA A 436 17.17 5.36 16.70
CA ALA A 436 16.21 5.82 15.72
C ALA A 436 14.87 5.06 15.85
N ALA A 437 14.90 3.73 15.93
CA ALA A 437 13.70 2.91 16.12
C ALA A 437 12.90 3.32 17.38
N LEU A 438 13.58 3.53 18.51
CA LEU A 438 12.94 4.04 19.73
C LEU A 438 12.26 5.38 19.51
N ARG A 439 12.97 6.35 18.93
CA ARG A 439 12.45 7.71 18.71
C ARG A 439 11.35 7.75 17.66
N ILE A 440 11.35 6.84 16.68
CA ILE A 440 10.26 6.65 15.71
C ILE A 440 9.02 6.09 16.43
N ALA A 441 9.18 5.05 17.26
CA ALA A 441 8.12 4.46 18.06
C ALA A 441 7.49 5.47 19.05
N ASP A 442 8.31 6.17 19.83
CA ASP A 442 7.88 7.23 20.77
C ASP A 442 7.30 8.45 20.03
N GLY A 443 7.73 8.67 18.78
CA GLY A 443 7.23 9.73 17.90
C GLY A 443 5.90 9.41 17.22
N ALA A 444 5.42 8.16 17.29
CA ALA A 444 4.21 7.69 16.63
C ALA A 444 2.96 8.45 17.10
N ARG A 445 2.04 8.74 16.17
CA ARG A 445 0.81 9.50 16.44
C ARG A 445 -0.35 8.97 15.61
N SER A 446 -1.57 9.26 16.05
CA SER A 446 -2.80 8.94 15.31
C SER A 446 -2.84 7.44 14.93
N LEU A 447 -2.91 7.11 13.64
CA LEU A 447 -2.95 5.73 13.15
C LEU A 447 -1.68 4.94 13.47
N ASP A 448 -0.50 5.57 13.38
CA ASP A 448 0.79 4.91 13.64
C ASP A 448 0.88 4.39 15.08
N ALA A 449 0.48 5.24 16.04
CA ALA A 449 0.41 4.87 17.45
C ALA A 449 -0.62 3.75 17.70
N LEU A 450 -1.71 3.71 16.91
CA LEU A 450 -2.75 2.69 17.03
C LEU A 450 -2.27 1.34 16.49
N VAL A 451 -1.68 1.30 15.29
CA VAL A 451 -1.12 0.07 14.69
C VAL A 451 -0.01 -0.51 15.58
N LEU A 452 0.92 0.32 16.03
CA LEU A 452 2.00 -0.13 16.92
C LEU A 452 1.45 -0.70 18.24
N ALA A 453 0.42 -0.07 18.82
CA ALA A 453 -0.24 -0.58 20.01
C ALA A 453 -0.97 -1.91 19.75
N TYR A 454 -1.67 -2.04 18.63
CA TYR A 454 -2.42 -3.26 18.28
C TYR A 454 -1.47 -4.45 18.05
N ARG A 455 -0.38 -4.22 17.30
CA ARG A 455 0.71 -5.19 17.11
C ARG A 455 1.40 -5.57 18.43
N THR A 456 1.59 -4.61 19.34
CA THR A 456 2.14 -4.87 20.69
C THR A 456 1.21 -5.76 21.50
N VAL A 457 -0.08 -5.43 21.60
CA VAL A 457 -1.08 -6.20 22.36
C VAL A 457 -1.25 -7.61 21.81
N ALA A 458 -1.36 -7.77 20.49
CA ALA A 458 -1.44 -9.08 19.86
C ALA A 458 -0.14 -9.89 20.06
N SER A 459 1.03 -9.25 19.98
CA SER A 459 2.30 -9.89 20.30
C SER A 459 2.36 -10.39 21.74
N MET A 460 1.92 -9.60 22.74
CA MET A 460 1.83 -10.05 24.13
C MET A 460 0.94 -11.30 24.25
N ARG A 461 -0.21 -11.33 23.57
CA ARG A 461 -1.11 -12.49 23.55
C ARG A 461 -0.45 -13.73 22.93
N ILE A 462 0.31 -13.56 21.85
CA ILE A 462 1.05 -14.65 21.19
C ILE A 462 2.15 -15.18 22.12
N THR A 463 3.01 -14.33 22.68
CA THR A 463 4.07 -14.70 23.62
C THR A 463 3.52 -15.54 24.79
N ASP A 464 2.40 -15.10 25.38
CA ASP A 464 1.73 -15.81 26.46
C ASP A 464 1.11 -17.13 26.03
N ALA A 465 0.53 -17.20 24.82
CA ALA A 465 -0.12 -18.40 24.31
C ALA A 465 0.89 -19.48 23.89
N ILE A 466 2.03 -19.09 23.32
CA ILE A 466 3.16 -19.98 23.01
C ILE A 466 3.63 -20.68 24.29
N ASN A 467 3.87 -19.90 25.36
CA ASN A 467 4.31 -20.45 26.64
C ASN A 467 3.26 -21.35 27.30
N LYS A 468 1.98 -20.91 27.35
CA LYS A 468 0.88 -21.70 27.94
C LYS A 468 0.59 -23.01 27.19
N ALA A 469 0.88 -23.07 25.90
CA ALA A 469 0.71 -24.25 25.07
C ALA A 469 1.98 -25.11 24.92
N ASP A 470 3.06 -24.78 25.66
CA ASP A 470 4.37 -25.43 25.64
C ASP A 470 4.92 -25.61 24.21
N LYS A 471 4.91 -24.51 23.45
CA LYS A 471 5.32 -24.46 22.05
C LYS A 471 6.76 -23.98 21.89
N LEU A 472 7.43 -24.53 20.89
CA LEU A 472 8.73 -24.07 20.43
C LEU A 472 8.58 -22.75 19.65
N TYR A 473 9.46 -21.80 19.93
CA TYR A 473 9.53 -20.51 19.23
C TYR A 473 10.99 -20.14 18.97
N LEU A 474 11.56 -20.73 17.91
CA LEU A 474 12.92 -20.50 17.43
C LEU A 474 12.89 -19.94 16.00
N PHE A 475 14.06 -19.87 15.34
CA PHE A 475 14.29 -19.19 14.05
C PHE A 475 13.19 -19.44 13.00
N ASP A 476 12.81 -20.69 12.73
CA ASP A 476 11.80 -21.00 11.70
C ASP A 476 10.39 -20.52 12.10
N GLN A 477 10.06 -20.55 13.39
CA GLN A 477 8.75 -20.12 13.92
C GLN A 477 8.66 -18.60 14.03
N ILE A 478 9.79 -17.91 14.21
CA ILE A 478 9.88 -16.45 14.26
C ILE A 478 9.30 -15.81 13.00
N GLU A 479 9.62 -16.33 11.81
CA GLU A 479 9.12 -15.75 10.56
C GLU A 479 7.61 -15.93 10.38
N LEU A 480 7.04 -17.08 10.75
CA LEU A 480 5.58 -17.29 10.72
C LEU A 480 4.84 -16.33 11.67
N VAL A 481 5.32 -16.20 12.92
CA VAL A 481 4.71 -15.29 13.90
C VAL A 481 4.89 -13.83 13.51
N LYS A 482 6.03 -13.46 12.93
CA LYS A 482 6.30 -12.13 12.38
C LYS A 482 5.33 -11.78 11.26
N LEU A 483 5.12 -12.66 10.28
CA LEU A 483 4.13 -12.44 9.22
C LEU A 483 2.72 -12.23 9.79
N PHE A 484 2.33 -13.01 10.80
CA PHE A 484 1.05 -12.82 11.50
C PHE A 484 0.97 -11.44 12.18
N VAL A 485 2.00 -11.02 12.93
CA VAL A 485 2.04 -9.71 13.61
C VAL A 485 2.06 -8.55 12.62
N GLN A 486 2.75 -8.69 11.49
CA GLN A 486 2.82 -7.68 10.43
C GLN A 486 1.52 -7.55 9.63
N ALA A 487 0.67 -8.58 9.60
CA ALA A 487 -0.64 -8.53 8.96
C ALA A 487 -1.69 -7.71 9.75
N ILE A 488 -1.39 -7.36 11.01
CA ILE A 488 -2.30 -6.63 11.92
C ILE A 488 -2.32 -5.14 11.58
N ASP A 489 -3.52 -4.59 11.43
CA ASP A 489 -3.78 -3.16 11.16
C ASP A 489 -4.88 -2.57 12.07
N VAL A 490 -5.41 -1.39 11.75
CA VAL A 490 -6.41 -0.67 12.56
C VAL A 490 -7.85 -1.20 12.44
N ALA A 491 -8.13 -2.09 11.49
CA ALA A 491 -9.42 -2.78 11.34
C ALA A 491 -9.53 -4.00 12.27
N ASP A 492 -8.41 -4.54 12.74
CA ASP A 492 -8.38 -5.64 13.70
C ASP A 492 -8.72 -5.19 15.12
N ASP A 493 -9.34 -6.08 15.90
CA ASP A 493 -9.38 -5.96 17.35
C ASP A 493 -8.25 -6.81 17.95
N PRO A 494 -7.19 -6.22 18.52
CA PRO A 494 -6.02 -6.96 18.97
C PRO A 494 -6.31 -7.87 20.18
N LEU A 495 -7.46 -7.70 20.85
CA LEU A 495 -7.92 -8.59 21.93
C LEU A 495 -8.80 -9.73 21.42
N LYS A 496 -9.38 -9.62 20.21
CA LYS A 496 -10.25 -10.64 19.60
C LYS A 496 -9.63 -11.38 18.40
N ILE A 497 -8.55 -10.87 17.80
CA ILE A 497 -7.89 -11.56 16.68
C ILE A 497 -7.55 -13.00 17.09
N ASP A 498 -7.91 -13.96 16.23
CA ASP A 498 -7.76 -15.38 16.51
C ASP A 498 -6.30 -15.80 16.27
N ILE A 499 -5.68 -16.33 17.32
CA ILE A 499 -4.31 -16.83 17.30
C ILE A 499 -4.27 -18.37 17.43
N SER A 500 -5.42 -19.04 17.52
CA SER A 500 -5.50 -20.46 17.83
C SER A 500 -4.85 -21.33 16.75
N ASP A 501 -5.12 -21.06 15.47
CA ASP A 501 -4.48 -21.75 14.34
C ASP A 501 -2.98 -21.49 14.27
N LEU A 502 -2.53 -20.25 14.52
CA LEU A 502 -1.11 -19.90 14.63
C LEU A 502 -0.43 -20.75 15.71
N ILE A 503 -0.95 -20.74 16.94
CA ILE A 503 -0.38 -21.50 18.06
C ILE A 503 -0.47 -23.02 17.83
N ALA A 504 -1.53 -23.51 17.17
CA ALA A 504 -1.66 -24.91 16.80
C ALA A 504 -0.57 -25.37 15.82
N SER A 505 -0.23 -24.52 14.85
CA SER A 505 0.79 -24.79 13.81
C SER A 505 2.22 -24.91 14.34
N LEU A 506 2.54 -24.28 15.48
CA LEU A 506 3.87 -24.33 16.07
C LEU A 506 4.19 -25.74 16.63
N PRO A 507 5.44 -26.23 16.54
CA PRO A 507 5.82 -27.49 17.16
C PRO A 507 5.79 -27.39 18.70
N ALA A 508 5.62 -28.53 19.37
CA ALA A 508 5.79 -28.62 20.83
C ALA A 508 7.28 -28.46 21.20
N LYS A 509 7.54 -28.01 22.43
CA LYS A 509 8.89 -27.81 22.99
C LYS A 509 9.61 -29.13 23.34
#